data_AF-A0A0C7MRN9-F1
#
_entry.id   AF-A0A0C7MRN9-F1
#
_cell.length_a   1.000
_cell.length_b   1.000
_cell.length_c   1.000
_cell.angle_alpha   90.00
_cell.angle_beta   90.00
_cell.angle_gamma   90.00
#
_symmetry.space_group_name_H-M   'P 1'
#
loop_
_entity.id
_entity.type
_entity.pdbx_description
1 polymer ?
#
loop_
_entity_poly.entity_id
_entity_poly.type
_entity_poly.pdbx_seq_one_letter_code
_entity_poly.pdbx_strand_id
1 'polypeptide(L)'
;MSELKDIYELIANAELKVREHNFEESINVYQETVKLIEELESKNEGFKQIEDVKTAIDLLKIDIEGKISELQQLKLRAATPTAKPDYVAAVELPKASSDSPQTFVEKILTLVRSKTELKPGVSIYDLESGIAREAAQLLQGLSWVGQQRSKEYEAKIEQMCAENKQLTTQIHKLKERWESLVESARQKRNQQHDL
;
A
#
# COMPACT_ATOMS: atom_id res chain seq x y z
N MET A 1 29.05 -15.75 -12.38
CA MET A 1 27.89 -15.34 -13.21
C MET A 1 26.72 -16.33 -13.16
N SER A 2 26.90 -17.57 -12.71
CA SER A 2 25.79 -18.50 -12.44
C SER A 2 24.98 -18.11 -11.21
N GLU A 3 25.64 -17.73 -10.12
CA GLU A 3 24.97 -17.52 -8.83
C GLU A 3 23.96 -16.36 -8.81
N LEU A 4 24.20 -15.28 -9.56
CA LEU A 4 23.23 -14.19 -9.71
C LEU A 4 22.02 -14.61 -10.58
N LYS A 5 22.26 -15.47 -11.59
CA LYS A 5 21.19 -16.03 -12.42
C LYS A 5 20.28 -16.92 -11.57
N ASP A 6 20.86 -17.70 -10.67
CA ASP A 6 20.14 -18.58 -9.75
C ASP A 6 19.25 -17.75 -8.79
N ILE A 7 19.72 -16.60 -8.32
CA ILE A 7 18.91 -15.64 -7.53
C ILE A 7 17.72 -15.12 -8.32
N TYR A 8 17.91 -14.68 -9.57
CA TYR A 8 16.79 -14.20 -10.39
C TYR A 8 15.80 -15.31 -10.75
N GLU A 9 16.26 -16.55 -10.92
CA GLU A 9 15.38 -17.71 -11.11
C GLU A 9 14.54 -18.00 -9.85
N LEU A 10 15.13 -17.87 -8.65
CA LEU A 10 14.40 -18.00 -7.39
C LEU A 10 13.38 -16.89 -7.18
N ILE A 11 13.70 -15.65 -7.55
CA ILE A 11 12.74 -14.53 -7.54
C ILE A 11 11.58 -14.80 -8.50
N ALA A 12 11.86 -15.24 -9.73
CA ALA A 12 10.83 -15.58 -10.71
C ALA A 12 9.93 -16.73 -10.23
N ASN A 13 10.51 -17.73 -9.58
CA ASN A 13 9.77 -18.83 -8.97
C ASN A 13 8.90 -18.34 -7.78
N ALA A 14 9.42 -17.44 -6.95
CA ALA A 14 8.68 -16.85 -5.84
C ALA A 14 7.49 -16.04 -6.35
N GLU A 15 7.65 -15.25 -7.41
CA GLU A 15 6.58 -14.48 -8.05
C GLU A 15 5.49 -15.37 -8.65
N LEU A 16 5.87 -16.50 -9.25
CA LEU A 16 4.91 -17.47 -9.76
C LEU A 16 4.02 -17.99 -8.61
N LYS A 17 4.63 -18.32 -7.46
CA LYS A 17 3.91 -18.77 -6.27
C LYS A 17 3.01 -17.69 -5.66
N VAL A 18 3.38 -16.40 -5.76
CA VAL A 18 2.49 -15.29 -5.40
C VAL A 18 1.24 -15.29 -6.27
N ARG A 19 1.37 -15.50 -7.59
CA ARG A 19 0.22 -15.55 -8.52
C ARG A 19 -0.70 -16.73 -8.25
N GLU A 20 -0.14 -17.85 -7.76
CA GLU A 20 -0.90 -19.05 -7.37
C GLU A 20 -1.54 -18.93 -5.97
N HIS A 21 -1.47 -17.75 -5.33
CA HIS A 21 -1.95 -17.50 -3.96
C HIS A 21 -1.26 -18.36 -2.88
N ASN A 22 -0.12 -18.97 -3.20
CA ASN A 22 0.66 -19.76 -2.26
C ASN A 22 1.68 -18.87 -1.54
N PHE A 23 1.17 -18.03 -0.65
CA PHE A 23 1.98 -17.03 0.06
C PHE A 23 3.02 -17.65 0.99
N GLU A 24 2.75 -18.82 1.57
CA GLU A 24 3.68 -19.47 2.50
C GLU A 24 4.95 -19.94 1.79
N GLU A 25 4.76 -20.64 0.67
CA GLU A 25 5.89 -21.11 -0.10
C GLU A 25 6.63 -19.96 -0.79
N SER A 26 5.93 -18.90 -1.21
CA SER A 26 6.56 -17.72 -1.78
C SER A 26 7.46 -17.00 -0.75
N ILE A 27 6.98 -16.82 0.49
CA ILE A 27 7.77 -16.23 1.57
C ILE A 27 9.03 -17.07 1.85
N ASN A 28 8.92 -18.40 1.89
CA ASN A 28 10.06 -19.28 2.10
C ASN A 28 11.11 -19.16 0.98
N VAL A 29 10.68 -19.08 -0.28
CA VAL A 29 11.59 -18.90 -1.43
C VAL A 29 12.25 -17.52 -1.41
N TYR A 30 11.54 -16.47 -1.02
CA TYR A 30 12.16 -15.14 -0.84
C TYR A 30 13.17 -15.12 0.32
N GLN A 31 12.89 -15.82 1.43
CA GLN A 31 13.86 -15.96 2.53
C GLN A 31 15.11 -16.76 2.13
N GLU A 32 14.95 -17.78 1.30
CA GLU A 32 16.07 -18.53 0.70
C GLU A 32 16.90 -17.66 -0.24
N THR A 33 16.23 -16.79 -1.01
CA THR A 33 16.88 -15.82 -1.90
C THR A 33 17.74 -14.83 -1.11
N VAL A 34 17.27 -14.32 0.03
CA VAL A 34 18.06 -13.43 0.90
C VAL A 34 19.30 -14.13 1.45
N LYS A 35 19.19 -15.40 1.87
CA LYS A 35 20.35 -16.18 2.35
C LYS A 35 21.40 -16.37 1.26
N LEU A 36 20.97 -16.63 0.03
CA LEU A 36 21.88 -16.75 -1.11
C LEU A 36 22.56 -15.43 -1.46
N ILE A 37 21.86 -14.30 -1.32
CA ILE A 37 22.45 -12.96 -1.45
C ILE A 37 23.52 -12.73 -0.37
N GLU A 38 23.24 -13.07 0.90
CA GLU A 38 24.20 -12.93 2.01
C GLU A 38 25.43 -13.85 1.85
N GLU A 39 25.23 -15.07 1.34
CA GLU A 39 26.33 -15.97 0.98
C GLU A 39 27.18 -15.41 -0.17
N LEU A 40 26.55 -14.75 -1.15
CA LEU A 40 27.27 -14.10 -2.25
C LEU A 40 28.10 -12.91 -1.78
N GLU A 41 27.56 -12.10 -0.88
CA GLU A 41 28.27 -10.99 -0.24
C GLU A 41 29.47 -11.50 0.56
N SER A 42 29.32 -12.63 1.26
CA SER A 42 30.37 -13.24 2.08
C SER A 42 31.47 -13.90 1.25
N LYS A 43 31.12 -14.52 0.11
CA LYS A 43 32.09 -15.19 -0.79
C LYS A 43 32.87 -14.20 -1.66
N ASN A 44 32.30 -13.04 -1.94
CA ASN A 44 32.90 -12.06 -2.84
C ASN A 44 33.16 -10.71 -2.14
N GLU A 45 34.21 -10.68 -1.32
CA GLU A 45 34.76 -9.45 -0.72
C GLU A 45 35.13 -8.37 -1.77
N GLY A 46 35.29 -8.75 -3.04
CA GLY A 46 35.50 -7.83 -4.17
C GLY A 46 34.30 -6.93 -4.48
N PHE A 47 33.07 -7.30 -4.09
CA PHE A 47 31.89 -6.44 -4.28
C PHE A 47 31.87 -5.24 -3.34
N LYS A 48 32.64 -5.27 -2.23
CA LYS A 48 32.81 -4.10 -1.36
C LYS A 48 33.64 -2.99 -2.01
N GLN A 49 34.44 -3.31 -3.04
CA GLN A 49 35.27 -2.32 -3.75
C GLN A 49 34.52 -1.57 -4.85
N ILE A 50 33.36 -2.08 -5.30
CA ILE A 50 32.55 -1.44 -6.35
C ILE A 50 31.26 -0.93 -5.71
N GLU A 51 31.22 0.37 -5.42
CA GLU A 51 30.11 1.05 -4.74
C GLU A 51 28.75 0.82 -5.43
N ASP A 52 28.73 0.82 -6.77
CA ASP A 52 27.51 0.59 -7.56
C ASP A 52 26.95 -0.83 -7.39
N VAL A 53 27.83 -1.84 -7.31
CA VAL A 53 27.42 -3.25 -7.16
C VAL A 53 26.92 -3.51 -5.76
N LYS A 54 27.58 -2.93 -4.75
CA LYS A 54 27.10 -2.95 -3.36
C LYS A 54 25.72 -2.31 -3.25
N THR A 55 25.55 -1.11 -3.81
CA THR A 55 24.27 -0.40 -3.80
C THR A 55 23.16 -1.19 -4.50
N ALA A 56 23.47 -1.84 -5.63
CA ALA A 56 22.50 -2.66 -6.35
C ALA A 56 22.07 -3.91 -5.53
N ILE A 57 22.98 -4.55 -4.81
CA ILE A 57 22.68 -5.69 -3.95
C ILE A 57 21.86 -5.25 -2.73
N ASP A 58 22.24 -4.14 -2.09
CA ASP A 58 21.49 -3.55 -0.97
C ASP A 58 20.05 -3.21 -1.38
N LEU A 59 19.86 -2.59 -2.55
CA LEU A 59 18.53 -2.29 -3.10
C LEU A 59 17.71 -3.55 -3.39
N LEU A 60 18.35 -4.60 -3.93
CA LEU A 60 17.68 -5.89 -4.18
C LEU A 60 17.22 -6.55 -2.88
N LYS A 61 18.05 -6.48 -1.82
CA LYS A 61 17.70 -7.00 -0.50
C LYS A 61 16.51 -6.26 0.11
N ILE A 62 16.52 -4.92 0.05
CA ILE A 62 15.41 -4.09 0.52
C ILE A 62 14.12 -4.41 -0.23
N ASP A 63 14.17 -4.61 -1.55
CA ASP A 63 13.00 -4.96 -2.35
C ASP A 63 12.42 -6.33 -1.98
N ILE A 64 13.28 -7.34 -1.80
CA ILE A 64 12.87 -8.68 -1.37
C ILE A 64 12.29 -8.67 0.04
N GLU A 65 12.91 -7.97 1.00
CA GLU A 65 12.41 -7.83 2.36
C GLU A 65 11.07 -7.08 2.42
N GLY A 66 10.92 -6.05 1.57
CA GLY A 66 9.65 -5.35 1.35
C GLY A 66 8.57 -6.29 0.84
N LYS A 67 8.90 -7.12 -0.16
CA LYS A 67 7.97 -8.12 -0.73
C LYS A 67 7.58 -9.18 0.30
N ILE A 68 8.50 -9.67 1.13
CA ILE A 68 8.19 -10.60 2.23
C ILE A 68 7.19 -9.96 3.20
N SER A 69 7.42 -8.71 3.59
CA SER A 69 6.54 -7.98 4.51
C SER A 69 5.13 -7.79 3.93
N GLU A 70 5.04 -7.46 2.65
CA GLU A 70 3.77 -7.36 1.91
C GLU A 70 3.03 -8.70 1.88
N LEU A 71 3.72 -9.80 1.57
CA LEU A 71 3.14 -11.15 1.52
C LEU A 71 2.69 -11.64 2.89
N GLN A 72 3.41 -11.30 3.96
CA GLN A 72 2.99 -11.59 5.34
C GLN A 72 1.69 -10.86 5.70
N GLN A 73 1.54 -9.59 5.28
CA GLN A 73 0.30 -8.85 5.47
C GLN A 73 -0.86 -9.44 4.66
N LEU A 74 -0.60 -9.86 3.41
CA LEU A 74 -1.59 -10.54 2.57
C LEU A 74 -2.02 -11.88 3.16
N LYS A 75 -1.09 -12.66 3.72
CA LYS A 75 -1.38 -13.90 4.46
C LYS A 75 -2.26 -13.63 5.67
N LEU A 76 -1.94 -12.61 6.48
CA LEU A 76 -2.73 -12.23 7.65
C LEU A 76 -4.15 -11.80 7.27
N ARG A 77 -4.28 -11.11 6.13
CA ARG A 77 -5.56 -10.69 5.56
C ARG A 77 -6.35 -11.84 4.93
N ALA A 78 -5.68 -12.86 4.38
CA ALA A 78 -6.32 -14.05 3.84
C ALA A 78 -6.75 -15.05 4.93
N ALA A 79 -6.01 -15.11 6.04
CA ALA A 79 -6.32 -15.97 7.19
C ALA A 79 -7.47 -15.44 8.08
N THR A 80 -7.90 -14.19 7.88
CA THR A 80 -9.13 -13.65 8.47
C THR A 80 -10.28 -13.85 7.48
N PRO A 81 -11.14 -14.87 7.66
CA PRO A 81 -12.25 -15.09 6.75
C PRO A 81 -13.30 -14.00 7.02
N THR A 82 -13.34 -12.98 6.17
CA THR A 82 -14.49 -12.10 6.06
C THR A 82 -15.10 -12.23 4.67
N ALA A 83 -16.42 -12.27 4.69
CA ALA A 83 -17.30 -12.83 3.70
C ALA A 83 -17.34 -12.06 2.36
N LYS A 84 -18.05 -12.68 1.41
CA LYS A 84 -18.40 -12.22 0.07
C LYS A 84 -18.69 -10.71 -0.06
N PRO A 85 -18.50 -10.14 -1.27
CA PRO A 85 -18.51 -8.71 -1.51
C PRO A 85 -19.95 -8.24 -1.70
N ASP A 86 -20.58 -7.78 -0.64
CA ASP A 86 -21.69 -6.85 -0.72
C ASP A 86 -21.59 -5.92 0.49
N TYR A 87 -21.78 -4.64 0.24
CA TYR A 87 -21.65 -3.50 1.17
C TYR A 87 -20.25 -2.94 1.41
N VAL A 88 -20.08 -1.75 0.82
CA VAL A 88 -19.20 -0.68 1.29
C VAL A 88 -19.47 -0.44 2.78
N ALA A 89 -18.64 -0.99 3.66
CA ALA A 89 -18.67 -0.67 5.08
C ALA A 89 -17.24 -0.64 5.62
N ALA A 90 -16.84 0.58 5.98
CA ALA A 90 -15.80 0.95 6.94
C ALA A 90 -14.53 0.08 6.95
N VAL A 91 -13.49 0.62 6.32
CA VAL A 91 -12.13 0.43 6.80
C VAL A 91 -12.14 0.76 8.30
N GLU A 92 -12.01 -0.25 9.17
CA GLU A 92 -11.60 -0.01 10.55
C GLU A 92 -10.18 0.52 10.50
N LEU A 93 -10.07 1.85 10.51
CA LEU A 93 -8.86 2.53 10.90
C LEU A 93 -8.37 1.95 12.24
N PRO A 94 -7.05 1.89 12.48
CA PRO A 94 -6.53 1.54 13.80
C PRO A 94 -7.27 2.35 14.85
N LYS A 95 -7.72 1.69 15.93
CA LYS A 95 -8.44 2.29 17.07
C LYS A 95 -7.66 3.49 17.59
N ALA A 96 -7.87 4.65 16.97
CA ALA A 96 -7.58 5.94 17.55
C ALA A 96 -8.54 6.02 18.74
N SER A 97 -7.98 6.15 19.94
CA SER A 97 -8.72 6.49 21.13
C SER A 97 -9.75 7.55 20.77
N SER A 98 -11.04 7.22 20.90
CA SER A 98 -12.17 8.09 20.61
C SER A 98 -12.30 9.17 21.69
N ASP A 99 -11.21 9.91 21.93
CA ASP A 99 -11.28 11.09 22.75
C ASP A 99 -12.10 12.12 21.99
N SER A 100 -13.25 12.48 22.56
CA SER A 100 -14.05 13.55 22.00
C SER A 100 -13.22 14.85 21.92
N PRO A 101 -13.53 15.77 20.99
CA PRO A 101 -12.89 17.08 20.93
C PRO A 101 -12.91 17.80 22.30
N GLN A 102 -13.98 17.61 23.08
CA GLN A 102 -14.06 18.13 24.45
C GLN A 102 -13.04 17.45 25.39
N THR A 103 -12.84 16.15 25.27
CA THR A 103 -11.85 15.39 26.06
C THR A 103 -10.42 15.84 25.76
N PHE A 104 -10.11 16.20 24.50
CA PHE A 104 -8.80 16.74 24.13
C PHE A 104 -8.56 18.12 24.74
N VAL A 105 -9.55 19.02 24.64
CA VAL A 105 -9.48 20.35 25.27
C VAL A 105 -9.29 20.22 26.77
N GLU A 106 -10.03 19.33 27.43
CA GLU A 106 -9.90 19.09 28.87
C GLU A 106 -8.53 18.52 29.25
N LYS A 107 -7.95 17.64 28.43
CA LYS A 107 -6.56 17.14 28.60
C LYS A 107 -5.53 18.26 28.48
N ILE A 108 -5.70 19.18 27.52
CA ILE A 108 -4.84 20.36 27.39
C ILE A 108 -4.96 21.25 28.62
N LEU A 109 -6.18 21.56 29.05
CA LEU A 109 -6.41 22.41 30.23
C LEU A 109 -5.83 21.76 31.50
N THR A 110 -6.00 20.45 31.66
CA THR A 110 -5.42 19.70 32.79
C THR A 110 -3.89 19.75 32.78
N LEU A 111 -3.27 19.62 31.59
CA LEU A 111 -1.82 19.73 31.43
C LEU A 111 -1.31 21.14 31.75
N VAL A 112 -2.02 22.17 31.27
CA VAL A 112 -1.70 23.58 31.57
C VAL A 112 -1.79 23.83 33.07
N ARG A 113 -2.87 23.40 33.73
CA ARG A 113 -3.02 23.48 35.19
C ARG A 113 -1.89 22.78 35.94
N SER A 114 -1.41 21.64 35.44
CA SER A 114 -0.32 20.87 36.07
C SER A 114 1.08 21.48 35.89
N LYS A 115 1.26 22.39 34.92
CA LYS A 115 2.59 22.90 34.51
C LYS A 115 2.76 24.41 34.64
N THR A 116 1.71 25.16 35.03
CA THR A 116 1.78 26.62 35.16
C THR A 116 1.95 27.06 36.62
N GLU A 117 3.12 27.57 36.96
CA GLU A 117 3.30 28.43 38.14
C GLU A 117 2.97 29.87 37.74
N LEU A 118 1.82 30.38 38.18
CA LEU A 118 1.33 31.70 37.79
C LEU A 118 2.04 32.82 38.56
N LYS A 119 2.45 33.86 37.82
CA LYS A 119 2.83 35.15 38.41
C LYS A 119 1.60 35.82 39.05
N PRO A 120 1.76 36.50 40.20
CA PRO A 120 0.63 37.19 40.85
C PRO A 120 0.09 38.31 39.95
N GLY A 121 -1.21 38.25 39.64
CA GLY A 121 -1.94 39.29 38.88
C GLY A 121 -2.57 38.83 37.56
N VAL A 122 -2.32 37.60 37.10
CA VAL A 122 -2.98 37.03 35.90
C VAL A 122 -4.17 36.18 36.33
N SER A 123 -5.36 36.48 35.80
CA SER A 123 -6.57 35.69 36.00
C SER A 123 -6.43 34.33 35.30
N ILE A 124 -6.44 33.25 36.08
CA ILE A 124 -6.37 31.85 35.61
C ILE A 124 -7.49 31.56 34.61
N TYR A 125 -8.67 32.14 34.86
CA TYR A 125 -9.85 31.98 34.03
C TYR A 125 -9.68 32.54 32.61
N ASP A 126 -9.02 33.70 32.48
CA ASP A 126 -8.80 34.34 31.16
C ASP A 126 -7.78 33.56 30.33
N LEU A 127 -6.78 32.96 30.99
CA LEU A 127 -5.80 32.09 30.33
C LEU A 127 -6.44 30.78 29.89
N GLU A 128 -7.21 30.12 30.76
CA GLU A 128 -7.90 28.86 30.43
C GLU A 128 -8.92 29.04 29.31
N SER A 129 -9.70 30.13 29.34
CA SER A 129 -10.66 30.43 28.28
C SER A 129 -9.98 30.77 26.95
N GLY A 130 -8.85 31.48 26.98
CA GLY A 130 -8.02 31.74 25.80
C GLY A 130 -7.50 30.45 25.16
N ILE A 131 -6.94 29.55 25.96
CA ILE A 131 -6.40 28.26 25.51
C ILE A 131 -7.51 27.35 24.98
N ALA A 132 -8.65 27.28 25.69
CA ALA A 132 -9.80 26.48 25.24
C ALA A 132 -10.30 26.95 23.87
N ARG A 133 -10.36 28.27 23.66
CA ARG A 133 -10.76 28.87 22.37
C ARG A 133 -9.77 28.54 21.25
N GLU A 134 -8.47 28.67 21.48
CA GLU A 134 -7.45 28.34 20.47
C GLU A 134 -7.42 26.83 20.16
N ALA A 135 -7.54 25.98 21.18
CA ALA A 135 -7.64 24.54 20.99
C ALA A 135 -8.88 24.15 20.17
N ALA A 136 -10.03 24.80 20.42
CA ALA A 136 -11.24 24.59 19.63
C ALA A 136 -11.08 25.03 18.16
N GLN A 137 -10.44 26.18 17.92
CA GLN A 137 -10.13 26.66 16.57
C GLN A 137 -9.17 25.71 15.83
N LEU A 138 -8.15 25.18 16.51
CA LEU A 138 -7.23 24.21 15.94
C LEU A 138 -7.96 22.92 15.53
N LEU A 139 -8.81 22.39 16.41
CA LEU A 139 -9.60 21.19 16.12
C LEU A 139 -10.53 21.40 14.91
N GLN A 140 -11.15 22.58 14.81
CA GLN A 140 -11.96 22.95 13.65
C GLN A 140 -11.12 23.01 12.36
N GLY A 141 -9.92 23.62 12.42
CA GLY A 141 -8.99 23.66 11.29
C GLY A 141 -8.52 22.28 10.85
N LEU A 142 -8.21 21.39 11.80
CA LEU A 142 -7.82 20.00 11.51
C LEU A 142 -8.96 19.21 10.87
N SER A 143 -10.20 19.38 11.34
CA SER A 143 -11.37 18.77 10.74
C SER A 143 -11.58 19.22 9.30
N TRP A 144 -11.44 20.53 9.03
CA TRP A 144 -11.53 21.09 7.69
C TRP A 144 -10.46 20.51 6.75
N VAL A 145 -9.20 20.48 7.19
CA VAL A 145 -8.10 19.89 6.40
C VAL A 145 -8.35 18.40 6.13
N GLY A 146 -8.83 17.66 7.13
CA GLY A 146 -9.20 16.25 6.97
C GLY A 146 -10.30 16.06 5.92
N GLN A 147 -11.36 16.87 6.00
CA GLN A 147 -12.46 16.83 5.04
C GLN A 147 -12.00 17.19 3.62
N GLN A 148 -11.15 18.21 3.49
CA GLN A 148 -10.63 18.64 2.19
C GLN A 148 -9.77 17.54 1.54
N ARG A 149 -8.87 16.91 2.31
CA ARG A 149 -8.10 15.77 1.80
C ARG A 149 -8.99 14.60 1.41
N SER A 150 -10.02 14.28 2.20
CA SER A 150 -10.97 13.21 1.86
C SER A 150 -11.60 13.45 0.48
N LYS A 151 -12.04 14.68 0.22
CA LYS A 151 -12.61 15.07 -1.09
C LYS A 151 -11.62 14.93 -2.23
N GLU A 152 -10.36 15.31 -2.02
CA GLU A 152 -9.31 15.17 -3.04
C GLU A 152 -9.03 13.69 -3.36
N TYR A 153 -9.02 12.82 -2.35
CA TYR A 153 -8.89 11.38 -2.55
C TYR A 153 -10.10 10.78 -3.26
N GLU A 154 -11.32 11.16 -2.88
CA GLU A 154 -12.55 10.72 -3.54
C GLU A 154 -12.55 11.11 -5.03
N ALA A 155 -12.21 12.35 -5.35
CA ALA A 155 -12.12 12.82 -6.73
C ALA A 155 -11.08 12.03 -7.55
N LYS A 156 -9.92 11.72 -6.94
CA LYS A 156 -8.88 10.92 -7.59
C LYS A 156 -9.33 9.48 -7.84
N ILE A 157 -10.03 8.87 -6.88
CA ILE A 157 -10.60 7.53 -7.04
C ILE A 157 -11.64 7.53 -8.17
N GLU A 158 -12.53 8.50 -8.19
CA GLU A 158 -13.56 8.63 -9.23
C GLU A 158 -12.94 8.77 -10.63
N GLN A 159 -11.91 9.62 -10.77
CA GLN A 159 -11.16 9.76 -12.01
C GLN A 159 -10.58 8.41 -12.46
N MET A 160 -9.86 7.72 -11.58
CA MET A 160 -9.24 6.42 -11.91
C MET A 160 -10.30 5.37 -12.29
N CYS A 161 -11.45 5.35 -11.61
CA CYS A 161 -12.57 4.46 -11.96
C CYS A 161 -13.15 4.78 -13.34
N ALA A 162 -13.28 6.05 -13.70
CA ALA A 162 -13.76 6.48 -15.01
C ALA A 162 -12.80 6.05 -16.14
N GLU A 163 -11.51 6.28 -15.94
CA GLU A 163 -10.46 5.86 -16.89
C GLU A 163 -10.42 4.33 -17.04
N ASN A 164 -10.50 3.59 -15.93
CA ASN A 164 -10.52 2.13 -15.96
C ASN A 164 -11.75 1.59 -16.72
N LYS A 165 -12.93 2.20 -16.52
CA LYS A 165 -14.14 1.88 -17.28
C LYS A 165 -13.97 2.16 -18.77
N GLN A 166 -13.32 3.26 -19.15
CA GLN A 166 -13.02 3.57 -20.54
C GLN A 166 -12.08 2.53 -21.15
N LEU A 167 -10.98 2.19 -20.49
CA LEU A 167 -10.02 1.18 -20.96
C LEU A 167 -10.68 -0.20 -21.09
N THR A 168 -11.49 -0.59 -20.12
CA THR A 168 -12.27 -1.85 -20.16
C THR A 168 -13.19 -1.88 -21.38
N THR A 169 -13.85 -0.77 -21.70
CA THR A 169 -14.70 -0.64 -22.89
C THR A 169 -13.89 -0.77 -24.18
N GLN A 170 -12.70 -0.17 -24.24
CA GLN A 170 -11.81 -0.29 -25.40
C GLN A 170 -11.30 -1.73 -25.59
N ILE A 171 -10.92 -2.39 -24.50
CA ILE A 171 -10.51 -3.81 -24.52
C ILE A 171 -11.64 -4.67 -25.08
N HIS A 172 -12.88 -4.46 -24.64
CA HIS A 172 -14.02 -5.22 -25.14
C HIS A 172 -14.21 -5.03 -26.65
N LYS A 173 -14.20 -3.78 -27.14
CA LYS A 173 -14.30 -3.49 -28.58
C LYS A 173 -13.18 -4.12 -29.41
N LEU A 174 -11.95 -4.13 -28.88
CA LEU A 174 -10.82 -4.76 -29.56
C LEU A 174 -10.97 -6.28 -29.61
N LYS A 175 -11.48 -6.90 -28.54
CA LYS A 175 -11.79 -8.34 -28.51
C LYS A 175 -12.88 -8.69 -29.53
N GLU A 176 -13.97 -7.94 -29.60
CA GLU A 176 -15.03 -8.17 -30.59
C GLU A 176 -14.51 -8.07 -32.03
N ARG A 177 -13.66 -7.09 -32.32
CA ARG A 177 -13.01 -6.95 -33.64
C ARG A 177 -12.09 -8.11 -33.95
N TRP A 178 -11.30 -8.56 -32.97
CA TRP A 178 -10.42 -9.71 -33.12
C TRP A 178 -11.22 -11.00 -33.39
N GLU A 179 -12.28 -11.24 -32.61
CA GLU A 179 -13.19 -12.37 -32.80
C GLU A 179 -13.82 -12.36 -34.19
N SER A 180 -14.29 -11.19 -34.65
CA SER A 180 -14.83 -11.01 -36.00
C SER A 180 -13.81 -11.34 -37.10
N LEU A 181 -12.55 -10.93 -36.93
CA LEU A 181 -11.46 -11.24 -37.87
C LEU A 181 -11.14 -12.74 -37.89
N VAL A 182 -11.11 -13.37 -36.72
CA VAL A 182 -10.88 -14.82 -36.58
C VAL A 182 -12.03 -15.61 -37.22
N GLU A 183 -13.27 -15.21 -37.00
CA GLU A 183 -14.45 -15.82 -37.65
C GLU A 183 -14.41 -15.66 -39.17
N SER A 184 -14.09 -14.46 -39.67
CA SER A 184 -13.96 -14.21 -41.10
C SER A 184 -12.86 -15.08 -41.73
N ALA A 185 -11.71 -15.22 -41.07
CA ALA A 185 -10.62 -16.08 -41.53
C ALA A 185 -11.02 -17.57 -41.53
N ARG A 186 -11.73 -18.03 -40.49
CA ARG A 186 -12.28 -19.40 -40.44
C ARG A 186 -13.28 -19.65 -41.56
N GLN A 187 -14.19 -18.71 -41.81
CA GLN A 187 -15.20 -18.81 -42.86
C GLN A 187 -14.56 -18.87 -44.25
N LYS A 188 -13.55 -18.03 -44.51
CA LYS A 188 -12.79 -18.06 -45.77
C LYS A 188 -12.06 -19.40 -45.99
N ARG A 189 -11.47 -19.98 -44.93
CA ARG A 189 -10.83 -21.29 -45.00
C ARG A 189 -11.84 -22.40 -45.32
N ASN A 190 -13.01 -22.39 -44.69
CA ASN A 190 -14.04 -23.39 -44.95
C ASN A 190 -14.56 -23.29 -46.40
N GLN A 191 -14.80 -22.08 -46.91
CA GLN A 191 -15.19 -21.87 -48.32
C GLN A 191 -14.16 -22.39 -49.33
N GLN A 192 -12.86 -22.35 -48.99
CA GLN A 192 -11.80 -22.92 -49.83
C GLN A 192 -11.70 -24.45 -49.74
N HIS A 193 -12.23 -25.05 -48.68
CA HIS A 193 -12.19 -26.50 -48.46
C HIS A 193 -13.44 -27.21 -49.02
N ASP A 194 -14.50 -26.46 -49.31
CA ASP A 194 -15.76 -26.92 -49.92
C ASP A 194 -15.80 -26.77 -51.46
N LEU A 195 -14.72 -26.25 -52.07
CA LEU A 195 -14.49 -26.17 -53.52
C LEU A 195 -13.47 -27.24 -53.97
#